data_AF-A0A437QX77-F1
#
_entry.id   AF-A0A437QX77-F1
#
_cell.length_a   1.000
_cell.length_b   1.000
_cell.length_c   1.000
_cell.angle_alpha   90.00
_cell.angle_beta   90.00
_cell.angle_gamma   90.00
#
_symmetry.space_group_name_H-M   'P 1'
#
loop_
_entity.id
_entity.type
_entity.pdbx_description
1 polymer ?
#
loop_
_entity_poly.entity_id
_entity_poly.type
_entity_poly.pdbx_seq_one_letter_code
_entity_poly.pdbx_strand_id
1 'polypeptide(L)'
;MVRPDPMTQPPKLINGDRTAAAVDRARSELRHGRAVLLRDGDRALLIGGLEALEETVCSAIKAQACGRFVLLLNWRRAEVLGATAKDGALVSLTLQAPDDSLANAQELAYGARAKELTLPALEIIDGDGLTDAAMVLARLAQLAPALMIAEVSGTTTADLEASLSTGDVLTVDAGDVLRADGQAPRIKRVSAARVPLVEGTETQFIAFRGPMPSDEQVAVVIGNPDMSKPVPMRVHSSCLTGDVFGSLRCDCGEQLEATIRKLTAMGGGIVLYLAQEGRGIGLTNKLRAYGLQDSGVDTYDANAHLGFEPDERRFDIAGAMLADLGVKSVRLLTNNPRKVDSLRAEGIDVVDRVPLTGGLTRFNAQYLRTKVEKGGHFGEAAYSRGLDEQGETNDDAKIAPFPVGKVGF
;
A
#
# COMPACT_ATOMS: atom_id res chain seq x y z
N MET A 1 10.93 -40.11 -36.65
CA MET A 1 10.57 -39.02 -35.70
C MET A 1 9.12 -39.22 -35.30
N VAL A 2 8.89 -39.75 -34.10
CA VAL A 2 7.54 -39.97 -33.54
C VAL A 2 7.00 -38.59 -33.14
N ARG A 3 5.84 -38.22 -33.68
CA ARG A 3 5.12 -37.01 -33.21
C ARG A 3 4.71 -37.24 -31.76
N PRO A 4 4.91 -36.27 -30.84
CA PRO A 4 4.46 -36.44 -29.48
C PRO A 4 2.93 -36.62 -29.45
N ASP A 5 2.50 -37.57 -28.64
CA ASP A 5 1.09 -37.89 -28.37
C ASP A 5 0.35 -36.64 -27.86
N PRO A 6 -0.78 -36.23 -28.47
CA PRO A 6 -1.54 -35.06 -28.02
C PRO A 6 -2.14 -35.19 -26.61
N MET A 7 -2.11 -36.38 -25.99
CA MET A 7 -2.86 -36.67 -24.76
C MET A 7 -2.15 -36.41 -23.42
N THR A 8 -0.98 -35.77 -23.39
CA THR A 8 -0.31 -35.42 -22.11
C THR A 8 -0.19 -33.92 -21.87
N GLN A 9 -1.05 -33.09 -22.47
CA GLN A 9 -1.18 -31.70 -22.02
C GLN A 9 -2.20 -31.65 -20.88
N PRO A 10 -1.82 -31.14 -19.68
CA PRO A 10 -2.78 -30.94 -18.61
C PRO A 10 -3.95 -30.09 -19.12
N PRO A 11 -5.18 -30.37 -18.69
CA PRO A 11 -6.36 -29.69 -19.21
C PRO A 11 -6.21 -28.18 -19.04
N LYS A 12 -6.43 -27.43 -20.13
CA LYS A 12 -6.40 -25.97 -20.10
C LYS A 12 -7.49 -25.50 -19.14
N LEU A 13 -7.06 -24.94 -18.02
CA LEU A 13 -7.95 -24.44 -16.98
C LEU A 13 -8.75 -23.24 -17.52
N ILE A 14 -10.07 -23.27 -17.33
CA ILE A 14 -10.98 -22.20 -17.82
C ILE A 14 -10.57 -20.83 -17.26
N ASN A 15 -10.21 -20.79 -15.97
CA ASN A 15 -9.82 -19.57 -15.27
C ASN A 15 -8.31 -19.31 -15.28
N GLY A 16 -7.54 -20.07 -16.07
CA GLY A 16 -6.09 -19.94 -16.11
C GLY A 16 -5.42 -20.37 -14.80
N ASP A 17 -4.61 -19.48 -14.23
CA ASP A 17 -3.81 -19.74 -13.03
C ASP A 17 -4.69 -19.83 -11.77
N ARG A 18 -4.83 -21.06 -11.25
CA ARG A 18 -5.60 -21.36 -10.04
C ARG A 18 -5.02 -20.68 -8.80
N THR A 19 -3.70 -20.62 -8.70
CA THR A 19 -2.99 -20.02 -7.57
C THR A 19 -3.29 -18.52 -7.49
N ALA A 20 -3.10 -17.81 -8.60
CA ALA A 20 -3.43 -16.39 -8.70
C ALA A 20 -4.91 -16.12 -8.36
N ALA A 21 -5.82 -16.93 -8.90
CA ALA A 21 -7.26 -16.78 -8.66
C ALA A 21 -7.64 -17.02 -7.19
N ALA A 22 -7.01 -17.99 -6.52
CA ALA A 22 -7.25 -18.26 -5.10
C ALA A 22 -6.82 -17.08 -4.22
N VAL A 23 -5.63 -16.53 -4.46
CA VAL A 23 -5.13 -15.35 -3.73
C VAL A 23 -6.01 -14.13 -3.97
N ASP A 24 -6.42 -13.85 -5.21
CA ASP A 24 -7.32 -12.71 -5.51
C ASP A 24 -8.67 -12.83 -4.82
N ARG A 25 -9.23 -14.05 -4.76
CA ARG A 25 -10.47 -14.30 -4.02
C ARG A 25 -10.26 -14.11 -2.52
N ALA A 26 -9.20 -14.64 -1.93
CA ALA A 26 -8.92 -14.47 -0.51
C ALA A 26 -8.71 -13.01 -0.10
N ARG A 27 -8.04 -12.21 -0.94
CA ARG A 27 -7.95 -10.75 -0.75
C ARG A 27 -9.34 -10.13 -0.67
N SER A 28 -10.25 -10.53 -1.57
CA SER A 28 -11.64 -10.06 -1.56
C SER A 28 -12.38 -10.51 -0.30
N GLU A 29 -12.26 -11.78 0.10
CA GLU A 29 -12.89 -12.32 1.33
C GLU A 29 -12.53 -11.49 2.56
N LEU A 30 -11.24 -11.27 2.82
CA LEU A 30 -10.79 -10.50 3.98
C LEU A 30 -11.29 -9.06 3.95
N ARG A 31 -11.31 -8.41 2.77
CA ARG A 31 -11.84 -7.04 2.63
C ARG A 31 -13.34 -6.93 2.90
N HIS A 32 -14.08 -8.03 2.77
CA HIS A 32 -15.50 -8.09 3.12
C HIS A 32 -15.73 -8.61 4.54
N GLY A 33 -14.69 -8.75 5.36
CA GLY A 33 -14.82 -9.23 6.74
C GLY A 33 -15.09 -10.73 6.85
N ARG A 34 -14.89 -11.50 5.78
CA ARG A 34 -15.09 -12.94 5.78
C ARG A 34 -13.79 -13.68 6.12
N ALA A 35 -13.93 -14.87 6.69
CA ALA A 35 -12.79 -15.68 7.08
C ALA A 35 -12.18 -16.42 5.90
N VAL A 36 -10.87 -16.64 5.95
CA VAL A 36 -10.12 -17.44 4.96
C VAL A 36 -9.33 -18.51 5.72
N LEU A 37 -9.32 -19.75 5.19
CA LEU A 37 -8.46 -20.80 5.71
C LEU A 37 -7.14 -20.83 4.93
N LEU A 38 -6.04 -20.49 5.58
CA LEU A 38 -4.70 -20.72 5.04
C LEU A 38 -4.24 -22.14 5.36
N ARG A 39 -3.58 -22.80 4.41
CA ARG A 39 -3.02 -24.15 4.61
C ARG A 39 -1.56 -24.23 4.22
N ASP A 40 -0.81 -25.01 4.98
CA ASP A 40 0.56 -25.42 4.69
C ASP A 40 0.72 -26.90 5.09
N GLY A 41 0.64 -27.78 4.10
CA GLY A 41 0.55 -29.23 4.33
C GLY A 41 -0.68 -29.59 5.19
N ASP A 42 -0.42 -30.24 6.32
CA ASP A 42 -1.46 -30.69 7.27
C ASP A 42 -1.86 -29.60 8.29
N ARG A 43 -1.15 -28.47 8.32
CA ARG A 43 -1.45 -27.35 9.21
C ARG A 43 -2.37 -26.36 8.52
N ALA A 44 -3.29 -25.76 9.29
CA ALA A 44 -4.21 -24.78 8.79
C ALA A 44 -4.46 -23.66 9.81
N LEU A 45 -4.65 -22.44 9.30
CA LEU A 45 -4.93 -21.25 10.08
C LEU A 45 -6.18 -20.57 9.53
N LEU A 46 -7.23 -20.51 10.33
CA LEU A 46 -8.42 -19.74 9.99
C LEU A 46 -8.18 -18.28 10.41
N ILE A 47 -8.26 -17.36 9.44
CA ILE A 47 -7.91 -15.96 9.64
C ILE A 47 -9.06 -15.02 9.29
N GLY A 48 -9.12 -13.87 9.96
CA GLY A 48 -10.05 -12.77 9.68
C GLY A 48 -9.39 -11.40 9.82
N GLY A 49 -9.62 -10.51 8.85
CA GLY A 49 -9.09 -9.14 8.85
C GLY A 49 -9.95 -8.20 9.69
N LEU A 50 -9.37 -7.60 10.73
CA LEU A 50 -10.10 -6.87 11.77
C LEU A 50 -10.93 -5.67 11.29
N GLU A 51 -10.53 -5.02 10.19
CA GLU A 51 -11.14 -3.75 9.76
C GLU A 51 -12.59 -3.89 9.31
N ALA A 52 -12.94 -5.03 8.72
CA ALA A 52 -14.27 -5.33 8.20
C ALA A 52 -14.91 -6.54 8.89
N LEU A 53 -14.20 -7.19 9.82
CA LEU A 53 -14.67 -8.38 10.52
C LEU A 53 -15.96 -8.05 11.30
N GLU A 54 -16.93 -8.95 11.22
CA GLU A 54 -18.16 -8.86 12.02
C GLU A 54 -18.08 -9.79 13.24
N GLU A 55 -18.85 -9.47 14.29
CA GLU A 55 -18.86 -10.23 15.55
C GLU A 55 -19.24 -11.71 15.34
N THR A 56 -20.12 -11.99 14.37
CA THR A 56 -20.55 -13.34 14.01
C THR A 56 -19.40 -14.17 13.43
N VAL A 57 -18.62 -13.58 12.50
CA VAL A 57 -17.45 -14.22 11.91
C VAL A 57 -16.32 -14.36 12.94
N CYS A 58 -16.11 -13.33 13.77
CA CYS A 58 -15.17 -13.36 14.89
C CYS A 58 -15.48 -14.53 15.84
N SER A 59 -16.75 -14.69 16.22
CA SER A 59 -17.23 -15.79 17.06
C SER A 59 -17.02 -17.15 16.40
N ALA A 60 -17.25 -17.27 15.09
CA ALA A 60 -17.01 -18.49 14.33
C ALA A 60 -15.51 -18.87 14.30
N ILE A 61 -14.60 -17.89 14.13
CA ILE A 61 -13.15 -18.11 14.21
C ILE A 61 -12.76 -18.56 15.62
N LYS A 62 -13.26 -17.88 16.65
CA LYS A 62 -13.01 -18.21 18.06
C LYS A 62 -13.45 -19.62 18.41
N ALA A 63 -14.55 -20.10 17.86
CA ALA A 63 -15.04 -21.46 18.06
C ALA A 63 -14.06 -22.54 17.54
N GLN A 64 -13.18 -22.22 16.59
CA GLN A 64 -12.15 -23.13 16.06
C GLN A 64 -10.86 -23.14 16.89
N ALA A 65 -10.64 -22.13 17.73
CA ALA A 65 -9.33 -21.85 18.28
C ALA A 65 -8.83 -22.85 19.35
N CYS A 66 -9.60 -23.89 19.67
CA CYS A 66 -9.28 -24.88 20.72
C CYS A 66 -8.72 -24.27 22.02
N GLY A 67 -9.24 -23.10 22.43
CA GLY A 67 -8.82 -22.36 23.63
C GLY A 67 -7.68 -21.33 23.45
N ARG A 68 -7.14 -21.16 22.23
CA ARG A 68 -6.09 -20.17 21.91
C ARG A 68 -6.54 -19.21 20.82
N PHE A 69 -7.54 -18.38 21.12
CA PHE A 69 -7.96 -17.31 20.23
C PHE A 69 -6.91 -16.19 20.25
N VAL A 70 -6.27 -15.93 19.11
CA VAL A 70 -5.09 -15.08 19.04
C VAL A 70 -5.36 -13.89 18.13
N LEU A 71 -5.04 -12.70 18.65
CA LEU A 71 -4.83 -11.51 17.85
C LEU A 71 -3.37 -11.51 17.40
N LEU A 72 -3.15 -11.66 16.10
CA LEU A 72 -1.83 -11.62 15.48
C LEU A 72 -1.54 -10.19 15.00
N LEU A 73 -0.43 -9.63 15.47
CA LEU A 73 0.09 -8.32 15.12
C LEU A 73 1.53 -8.46 14.65
N ASN A 74 2.07 -7.41 14.04
CA ASN A 74 3.51 -7.31 13.82
C ASN A 74 4.22 -6.56 14.95
N TRP A 75 5.55 -6.67 14.95
CA TRP A 75 6.42 -6.07 15.96
C TRP A 75 6.20 -4.56 16.14
N ARG A 76 5.96 -3.79 15.06
CA ARG A 76 5.79 -2.33 15.15
C ARG A 76 4.57 -1.94 16.00
N ARG A 77 3.43 -2.60 15.76
CA ARG A 77 2.24 -2.35 16.59
C ARG A 77 2.48 -2.84 18.02
N ALA A 78 3.16 -3.97 18.20
CA ALA A 78 3.45 -4.50 19.51
C ALA A 78 4.36 -3.57 20.35
N GLU A 79 5.33 -2.89 19.74
CA GLU A 79 6.14 -1.86 20.41
C GLU A 79 5.28 -0.70 20.93
N VAL A 80 4.27 -0.30 20.18
CA VAL A 80 3.30 0.72 20.63
C VAL A 80 2.48 0.22 21.82
N LEU A 81 2.24 -1.08 21.92
CA LEU A 81 1.63 -1.73 23.09
C LEU A 81 2.63 -1.98 24.23
N GLY A 82 3.91 -1.63 24.07
CA GLY A 82 4.94 -1.76 25.10
C GLY A 82 5.74 -3.06 25.06
N ALA A 83 5.60 -3.88 24.01
CA ALA A 83 6.46 -5.04 23.79
C ALA A 83 7.84 -4.62 23.28
N THR A 84 8.86 -5.47 23.49
CA THR A 84 10.18 -5.31 22.86
C THR A 84 10.41 -6.48 21.91
N ALA A 85 10.26 -6.25 20.61
CA ALA A 85 10.36 -7.28 19.58
C ALA A 85 11.43 -6.90 18.54
N LYS A 86 12.05 -7.90 17.92
CA LYS A 86 13.01 -7.69 16.82
C LYS A 86 12.26 -7.28 15.54
N ASP A 87 12.95 -6.56 14.66
CA ASP A 87 12.43 -6.25 13.33
C ASP A 87 12.05 -7.54 12.58
N GLY A 88 10.89 -7.50 11.93
CA GLY A 88 10.28 -8.62 11.23
C GLY A 88 9.57 -9.65 12.11
N ALA A 89 9.61 -9.54 13.45
CA ALA A 89 8.89 -10.48 14.31
C ALA A 89 7.36 -10.28 14.24
N LEU A 90 6.65 -11.37 14.54
CA LEU A 90 5.21 -11.35 14.77
C LEU A 90 4.94 -11.45 16.27
N VAL A 91 3.77 -10.98 16.66
CA VAL A 91 3.35 -10.96 18.05
C VAL A 91 1.94 -11.51 18.15
N SER A 92 1.76 -12.49 19.02
CA SER A 92 0.48 -13.07 19.35
C SER A 92 0.00 -12.54 20.70
N LEU A 93 -1.23 -12.06 20.72
CA LEU A 93 -1.96 -11.70 21.93
C LEU A 93 -3.06 -12.74 22.14
N THR A 94 -2.93 -13.54 23.20
CA THR A 94 -3.96 -14.55 23.52
C THR A 94 -5.12 -13.85 24.23
N LEU A 95 -6.26 -13.74 23.55
CA LEU A 95 -7.45 -13.09 24.08
C LEU A 95 -8.26 -14.08 24.92
N GLN A 96 -8.73 -13.63 26.09
CA GLN A 96 -9.55 -14.42 27.00
C GLN A 96 -10.71 -13.60 27.55
N ALA A 97 -11.81 -14.28 27.88
CA ALA A 97 -12.96 -13.64 28.50
C ALA A 97 -12.57 -12.98 29.84
N PRO A 98 -13.08 -11.78 30.15
CA PRO A 98 -14.13 -11.05 29.41
C PRO A 98 -13.61 -10.12 28.29
N ASP A 99 -12.30 -10.02 28.08
CA ASP A 99 -11.69 -9.00 27.22
C ASP A 99 -11.54 -9.42 25.75
N ASP A 100 -12.07 -10.58 25.37
CA ASP A 100 -11.94 -11.19 24.04
C ASP A 100 -12.97 -10.71 23.00
N SER A 101 -13.55 -9.53 23.23
CA SER A 101 -14.47 -8.90 22.27
C SER A 101 -13.73 -8.43 21.01
N LEU A 102 -14.44 -8.40 19.89
CA LEU A 102 -13.92 -7.82 18.65
C LEU A 102 -13.51 -6.35 18.83
N ALA A 103 -14.29 -5.56 19.57
CA ALA A 103 -14.00 -4.16 19.83
C ALA A 103 -12.66 -3.96 20.56
N ASN A 104 -12.36 -4.80 21.55
CA ASN A 104 -11.07 -4.78 22.24
C ASN A 104 -9.94 -5.18 21.30
N ALA A 105 -10.12 -6.22 20.49
CA ALA A 105 -9.11 -6.64 19.51
C ALA A 105 -8.80 -5.52 18.49
N GLN A 106 -9.83 -4.80 18.03
CA GLN A 106 -9.68 -3.65 17.13
C GLN A 106 -8.96 -2.47 17.81
N GLU A 107 -9.30 -2.16 19.06
CA GLU A 107 -8.61 -1.12 19.83
C GLU A 107 -7.13 -1.50 20.07
N LEU A 108 -6.83 -2.75 20.42
CA LEU A 108 -5.45 -3.25 20.52
C LEU A 108 -4.71 -3.17 19.18
N ALA A 109 -5.37 -3.48 18.07
CA ALA A 109 -4.76 -3.51 16.74
C ALA A 109 -4.42 -2.14 16.15
N TYR A 110 -5.29 -1.15 16.30
CA TYR A 110 -5.10 0.17 15.65
C TYR A 110 -5.74 1.33 16.42
N GLY A 111 -6.29 1.09 17.59
CA GLY A 111 -6.90 2.10 18.44
C GLY A 111 -5.88 3.01 19.12
N ALA A 112 -6.29 4.26 19.37
CA ALA A 112 -5.47 5.26 20.05
C ALA A 112 -5.42 5.04 21.57
N ARG A 113 -6.42 4.36 22.13
CA ARG A 113 -6.57 4.07 23.57
C ARG A 113 -6.10 2.68 23.94
N ALA A 114 -5.37 2.00 23.07
CA ALA A 114 -4.91 0.64 23.31
C ALA A 114 -4.12 0.48 24.63
N LYS A 115 -3.39 1.51 25.04
CA LYS A 115 -2.65 1.55 26.31
C LYS A 115 -3.52 1.69 27.56
N GLU A 116 -4.79 2.06 27.39
CA GLU A 116 -5.78 2.13 28.48
C GLU A 116 -6.39 0.75 28.76
N LEU A 117 -6.23 -0.21 27.85
CA LEU A 117 -6.70 -1.58 28.03
C LEU A 117 -5.71 -2.40 28.84
N THR A 118 -6.24 -3.37 29.58
CA THR A 118 -5.43 -4.46 30.15
C THR A 118 -4.85 -5.27 29.00
N LEU A 119 -3.52 -5.28 28.89
CA LEU A 119 -2.85 -6.03 27.83
C LEU A 119 -2.98 -7.54 28.09
N PRO A 120 -3.48 -8.32 27.12
CA PRO A 120 -3.49 -9.78 27.19
C PRO A 120 -2.08 -10.36 27.24
N ALA A 121 -1.99 -11.67 27.50
CA ALA A 121 -0.72 -12.39 27.43
C ALA A 121 -0.12 -12.24 26.02
N LEU A 122 1.05 -11.58 25.98
CA LEU A 122 1.78 -11.26 24.76
C LEU A 122 2.95 -12.23 24.60
N GLU A 123 3.02 -12.85 23.44
CA GLU A 123 4.13 -13.73 23.04
C GLU A 123 4.74 -13.22 21.73
N ILE A 124 6.07 -13.12 21.71
CA ILE A 124 6.82 -12.81 20.50
C ILE A 124 7.11 -14.13 19.82
N ILE A 125 6.65 -14.26 18.58
CA ILE A 125 6.81 -15.48 17.80
C ILE A 125 7.67 -15.21 16.59
N ASP A 126 8.47 -16.21 16.22
CA ASP A 126 9.07 -16.25 14.89
C ASP A 126 7.97 -16.59 13.89
N GLY A 127 7.91 -15.81 12.80
CA GLY A 127 7.05 -16.13 11.68
C GLY A 127 7.35 -17.52 11.13
N ASP A 128 6.29 -18.21 10.71
CA ASP A 128 6.35 -19.44 9.96
C ASP A 128 5.61 -19.26 8.63
N GLY A 129 5.68 -20.27 7.74
CA GLY A 129 5.05 -20.18 6.42
C GLY A 129 3.56 -19.78 6.46
N LEU A 130 2.81 -20.16 7.50
CA LEU A 130 1.40 -19.83 7.66
C LEU A 130 1.18 -18.40 8.17
N THR A 131 1.84 -18.03 9.24
CA THR A 131 1.69 -16.71 9.86
C THR A 131 2.29 -15.59 8.99
N ASP A 132 3.38 -15.88 8.27
CA ASP A 132 3.95 -14.99 7.26
C ASP A 132 2.97 -14.82 6.09
N ALA A 133 2.39 -15.91 5.58
CA ALA A 133 1.38 -15.84 4.54
C ALA A 133 0.13 -15.05 4.98
N ALA A 134 -0.29 -15.19 6.24
CA ALA A 134 -1.39 -14.41 6.79
C ALA A 134 -1.11 -12.90 6.73
N MET A 135 0.07 -12.47 7.20
CA MET A 135 0.48 -11.06 7.14
C MET A 135 0.63 -10.54 5.72
N VAL A 136 1.21 -11.35 4.83
CA VAL A 136 1.32 -11.02 3.40
C VAL A 136 -0.05 -10.86 2.76
N LEU A 137 -1.01 -11.75 3.08
CA LEU A 137 -2.36 -11.66 2.55
C LEU A 137 -3.09 -10.40 3.04
N ALA A 138 -2.93 -10.03 4.32
CA ALA A 138 -3.48 -8.78 4.86
C ALA A 138 -2.93 -7.56 4.10
N ARG A 139 -1.63 -7.52 3.84
CA ARG A 139 -0.99 -6.46 3.05
C ARG A 139 -1.46 -6.44 1.59
N LEU A 140 -1.52 -7.60 0.93
CA LEU A 140 -2.04 -7.70 -0.45
C LEU A 140 -3.53 -7.27 -0.54
N ALA A 141 -4.27 -7.43 0.56
CA ALA A 141 -5.64 -6.95 0.69
C ALA A 141 -5.74 -5.45 1.07
N GLN A 142 -4.61 -4.76 1.29
CA GLN A 142 -4.52 -3.37 1.79
C GLN A 142 -5.29 -3.17 3.11
N LEU A 143 -5.18 -4.14 4.03
CA LEU A 143 -5.72 -4.06 5.38
C LEU A 143 -4.60 -3.73 6.37
N ALA A 144 -4.96 -3.25 7.56
CA ALA A 144 -4.04 -3.23 8.69
C ALA A 144 -3.40 -4.62 8.93
N PRO A 145 -2.11 -4.69 9.29
CA PRO A 145 -1.39 -5.94 9.56
C PRO A 145 -1.78 -6.49 10.93
N ALA A 146 -3.08 -6.74 11.09
CA ALA A 146 -3.70 -7.19 12.33
C ALA A 146 -4.83 -8.16 11.98
N LEU A 147 -4.71 -9.40 12.48
CA LEU A 147 -5.58 -10.51 12.12
C LEU A 147 -6.07 -11.24 13.37
N MET A 148 -7.34 -11.62 13.37
CA MET A 148 -7.81 -12.67 14.26
C MET A 148 -7.46 -14.02 13.65
N ILE A 149 -6.82 -14.89 14.43
CA ILE A 149 -6.37 -16.20 13.95
C ILE A 149 -6.80 -17.32 14.91
N ALA A 150 -7.06 -18.49 14.33
CA ALA A 150 -7.31 -19.74 15.04
C ALA A 150 -6.59 -20.87 14.32
N GLU A 151 -5.71 -21.59 15.03
CA GLU A 151 -5.08 -22.79 14.48
C GLU A 151 -6.12 -23.92 14.42
N VAL A 152 -6.23 -24.52 13.24
CA VAL A 152 -7.15 -25.62 12.98
C VAL A 152 -6.32 -26.90 12.99
N SER A 153 -6.16 -27.51 14.17
CA SER A 153 -5.40 -28.74 14.37
C SER A 153 -6.30 -29.90 14.80
N GLY A 154 -6.17 -31.07 14.16
CA GLY A 154 -6.88 -32.28 14.55
C GLY A 154 -8.33 -32.32 14.07
N THR A 155 -9.29 -32.09 14.97
CA THR A 155 -10.73 -32.19 14.68
C THR A 155 -11.31 -30.80 14.43
N THR A 156 -11.71 -30.55 13.18
CA THR A 156 -12.51 -29.39 12.77
C THR A 156 -13.91 -29.43 13.39
N THR A 157 -14.53 -28.28 13.68
CA THR A 157 -15.96 -28.32 14.07
C THR A 157 -16.80 -28.74 12.86
N ALA A 158 -17.95 -29.37 13.11
CA ALA A 158 -18.88 -29.75 12.05
C ALA A 158 -19.29 -28.55 11.17
N ASP A 159 -19.38 -27.35 11.76
CA ASP A 159 -19.69 -26.13 11.05
C ASP A 159 -18.57 -25.73 10.07
N LEU A 160 -17.30 -25.78 10.51
CA LEU A 160 -16.18 -25.48 9.61
C LEU A 160 -16.04 -26.55 8.53
N GLU A 161 -16.22 -27.83 8.86
CA GLU A 161 -16.25 -28.91 7.86
C GLU A 161 -17.32 -28.68 6.80
N ALA A 162 -18.53 -28.31 7.23
CA ALA A 162 -19.63 -27.99 6.34
C ALA A 162 -19.27 -26.78 5.46
N SER A 163 -18.80 -25.67 6.02
CA SER A 163 -18.40 -24.47 5.26
C SER A 163 -17.26 -24.72 4.27
N LEU A 164 -16.30 -25.59 4.62
CA LEU A 164 -15.24 -25.98 3.68
C LEU A 164 -15.77 -26.86 2.55
N SER A 165 -16.71 -27.77 2.85
CA SER A 165 -17.31 -28.67 1.86
C SER A 165 -18.20 -27.93 0.85
N THR A 166 -18.87 -26.87 1.29
CA THR A 166 -19.73 -26.01 0.45
C THR A 166 -18.94 -24.92 -0.27
N GLY A 167 -17.70 -24.67 0.14
CA GLY A 167 -16.87 -23.57 -0.38
C GLY A 167 -17.27 -22.19 0.17
N ASP A 168 -18.02 -22.15 1.27
CA ASP A 168 -18.38 -20.94 2.01
C ASP A 168 -17.14 -20.29 2.65
N VAL A 169 -16.23 -21.11 3.19
CA VAL A 169 -14.89 -20.64 3.61
C VAL A 169 -13.87 -21.03 2.54
N LEU A 170 -13.27 -20.01 1.93
CA LEU A 170 -12.23 -20.21 0.94
C LEU A 170 -10.95 -20.76 1.59
N THR A 171 -10.39 -21.82 1.00
CA THR A 171 -9.06 -22.32 1.35
C THR A 171 -8.01 -21.82 0.35
N VAL A 172 -6.88 -21.32 0.86
CA VAL A 172 -5.74 -20.89 0.05
C VAL A 172 -4.44 -21.47 0.62
N ASP A 173 -3.55 -21.88 -0.27
CA ASP A 173 -2.22 -22.38 0.10
C ASP A 173 -1.31 -21.22 0.52
N ALA A 174 -0.58 -21.39 1.61
CA ALA A 174 0.32 -20.37 2.16
C ALA A 174 1.47 -20.06 1.19
N GLY A 175 2.04 -21.08 0.55
CA GLY A 175 3.10 -20.93 -0.45
C GLY A 175 2.64 -20.16 -1.68
N ASP A 176 1.36 -20.32 -2.07
CA ASP A 176 0.73 -19.55 -3.14
C ASP A 176 0.62 -18.05 -2.81
N VAL A 177 0.25 -17.71 -1.57
CA VAL A 177 0.22 -16.32 -1.08
C VAL A 177 1.62 -15.71 -1.07
N LEU A 178 2.60 -16.41 -0.50
CA LEU A 178 3.99 -15.94 -0.43
C LEU A 178 4.58 -15.75 -1.83
N ARG A 179 4.29 -16.65 -2.77
CA ARG A 179 4.72 -16.51 -4.17
C ARG A 179 4.09 -15.28 -4.81
N ALA A 180 2.80 -15.03 -4.59
CA ALA A 180 2.08 -13.92 -5.21
C ALA A 180 2.67 -12.54 -4.84
N ASP A 181 3.28 -12.41 -3.67
CA ASP A 181 3.92 -11.17 -3.24
C ASP A 181 5.13 -10.78 -4.10
N GLY A 182 5.92 -11.77 -4.53
CA GLY A 182 7.12 -11.59 -5.36
C GLY A 182 6.87 -11.65 -6.86
N GLN A 183 5.62 -11.83 -7.32
CA GLN A 183 5.29 -11.86 -8.75
C GLN A 183 5.12 -10.46 -9.32
N ALA A 184 5.47 -10.33 -10.61
CA ALA A 184 5.23 -9.12 -11.36
C ALA A 184 3.74 -8.72 -11.34
N PRO A 185 3.42 -7.42 -11.29
CA PRO A 185 2.04 -6.95 -11.29
C PRO A 185 1.24 -7.44 -12.49
N ARG A 186 0.07 -8.02 -12.23
CA ARG A 186 -0.90 -8.42 -13.27
C ARG A 186 -1.71 -7.22 -13.72
N ILE A 187 -1.19 -6.44 -14.68
CA ILE A 187 -1.90 -5.30 -15.27
C ILE A 187 -2.12 -5.48 -16.77
N LYS A 188 -3.22 -4.94 -17.28
CA LYS A 188 -3.53 -4.90 -18.71
C LYS A 188 -4.04 -3.53 -19.12
N ARG A 189 -3.49 -2.94 -20.19
CA ARG A 189 -4.08 -1.75 -20.83
C ARG A 189 -5.45 -2.10 -21.40
N VAL A 190 -6.50 -1.44 -20.91
CA VAL A 190 -7.90 -1.78 -21.28
C VAL A 190 -8.64 -0.65 -21.98
N SER A 191 -8.27 0.60 -21.77
CA SER A 191 -8.91 1.73 -22.43
C SER A 191 -7.97 2.93 -22.56
N ALA A 192 -8.31 3.83 -23.49
CA ALA A 192 -7.66 5.12 -23.61
C ALA A 192 -8.65 6.16 -24.13
N ALA A 193 -8.55 7.39 -23.64
CA ALA A 193 -9.39 8.50 -24.06
C ALA A 193 -8.60 9.81 -24.07
N ARG A 194 -8.93 10.72 -25.00
CA ARG A 194 -8.43 12.10 -24.94
C ARG A 194 -9.22 12.86 -23.88
N VAL A 195 -8.50 13.51 -22.96
CA VAL A 195 -9.09 14.31 -21.90
C VAL A 195 -8.36 15.66 -21.88
N PRO A 196 -8.94 16.74 -22.40
CA PRO A 196 -8.29 18.04 -22.32
C PRO A 196 -8.25 18.49 -20.85
N LEU A 197 -7.09 18.97 -20.41
CA LEU A 197 -6.93 19.59 -19.09
C LEU A 197 -7.00 21.12 -19.20
N VAL A 198 -6.90 21.78 -18.04
CA VAL A 198 -6.86 23.25 -17.96
C VAL A 198 -5.79 23.84 -18.89
N GLU A 199 -6.01 25.10 -19.30
CA GLU A 199 -5.14 25.83 -20.24
C GLU A 199 -5.03 25.15 -21.63
N GLY A 200 -5.98 24.26 -21.96
CA GLY A 200 -6.01 23.56 -23.26
C GLY A 200 -4.94 22.48 -23.40
N THR A 201 -4.36 22.02 -22.29
CA THR A 201 -3.32 20.97 -22.31
C THR A 201 -3.90 19.68 -22.91
N GLU A 202 -3.38 19.28 -24.07
CA GLU A 202 -3.77 18.05 -24.73
C GLU A 202 -3.21 16.84 -23.99
N THR A 203 -4.09 15.93 -23.59
CA THR A 203 -3.67 14.68 -22.96
C THR A 203 -4.45 13.46 -23.44
N GLN A 204 -3.82 12.30 -23.30
CA GLN A 204 -4.46 11.00 -23.41
C GLN A 204 -4.33 10.26 -22.09
N PHE A 205 -5.46 9.90 -21.50
CA PHE A 205 -5.55 9.04 -20.34
C PHE A 205 -5.61 7.59 -20.82
N ILE A 206 -4.80 6.72 -20.22
CA ILE A 206 -4.70 5.30 -20.52
C ILE A 206 -4.94 4.54 -19.22
N ALA A 207 -5.97 3.71 -19.19
CA ALA A 207 -6.30 2.90 -18.02
C ALA A 207 -5.69 1.50 -18.11
N PHE A 208 -5.05 1.10 -17.03
CA PHE A 208 -4.51 -0.23 -16.80
C PHE A 208 -5.37 -0.92 -15.73
N ARG A 209 -5.95 -2.06 -16.08
CA ARG A 209 -6.75 -2.87 -15.16
C ARG A 209 -5.88 -3.89 -14.46
N GLY A 210 -5.95 -3.91 -13.13
CA GLY A 210 -5.45 -5.01 -12.29
C GLY A 210 -6.56 -5.99 -11.89
N PRO A 211 -6.26 -6.99 -11.05
CA PRO A 211 -7.22 -8.00 -10.63
C PRO A 211 -8.32 -7.45 -9.70
N MET A 212 -8.01 -6.44 -8.88
CA MET A 212 -8.98 -5.74 -8.03
C MET A 212 -9.17 -4.29 -8.48
N PRO A 213 -10.30 -3.63 -8.17
CA PRO A 213 -10.48 -2.20 -8.44
C PRO A 213 -9.40 -1.31 -7.83
N SER A 214 -8.85 -1.69 -6.67
CA SER A 214 -7.71 -1.01 -6.02
C SER A 214 -6.42 -1.08 -6.83
N ASP A 215 -6.36 -1.96 -7.83
CA ASP A 215 -5.19 -2.22 -8.66
C ASP A 215 -5.31 -1.53 -10.04
N GLU A 216 -6.37 -0.75 -10.29
CA GLU A 216 -6.47 0.07 -11.50
C GLU A 216 -5.47 1.24 -11.46
N GLN A 217 -4.71 1.42 -12.55
CA GLN A 217 -3.68 2.46 -12.68
C GLN A 217 -3.95 3.33 -13.90
N VAL A 218 -3.46 4.56 -13.89
CA VAL A 218 -3.64 5.49 -15.01
C VAL A 218 -2.29 6.04 -15.46
N ALA A 219 -2.04 5.99 -16.77
CA ALA A 219 -1.01 6.81 -17.39
C ALA A 219 -1.68 8.01 -18.10
N VAL A 220 -1.17 9.20 -17.85
CA VAL A 220 -1.56 10.43 -18.54
C VAL A 220 -0.41 10.83 -19.46
N VAL A 221 -0.60 10.65 -20.75
CA VAL A 221 0.32 11.12 -21.78
C VAL A 221 -0.03 12.56 -22.10
N ILE A 222 0.92 13.48 -21.94
CA ILE A 222 0.76 14.91 -22.17
C ILE A 222 1.43 15.26 -23.50
N GLY A 223 0.70 15.89 -24.41
CA GLY A 223 1.18 16.20 -25.75
C GLY A 223 1.54 14.94 -26.56
N ASN A 224 2.64 15.00 -27.31
CA ASN A 224 3.12 13.89 -28.14
C ASN A 224 4.63 13.65 -27.90
N PRO A 225 5.02 13.06 -26.75
CA PRO A 225 6.42 12.85 -26.43
C PRO A 225 7.06 11.82 -27.37
N ASP A 226 8.31 12.08 -27.75
CA ASP A 226 9.13 11.18 -28.55
C ASP A 226 9.62 9.99 -27.71
N MET A 227 8.90 8.86 -27.81
CA MET A 227 9.18 7.64 -27.03
C MET A 227 10.53 6.97 -27.37
N SER A 228 11.22 7.40 -28.43
CA SER A 228 12.55 6.91 -28.78
C SER A 228 13.68 7.58 -27.97
N LYS A 229 13.35 8.67 -27.26
CA LYS A 229 14.28 9.46 -26.43
C LYS A 229 13.92 9.35 -24.95
N PRO A 230 14.80 9.83 -24.05
CA PRO A 230 14.45 9.92 -22.63
C PRO A 230 13.22 10.78 -22.37
N VAL A 231 12.10 10.11 -22.05
CA VAL A 231 10.78 10.73 -21.89
C VAL A 231 10.70 11.48 -20.56
N PRO A 232 10.36 12.78 -20.55
CA PRO A 232 10.04 13.49 -19.31
C PRO A 232 8.85 12.82 -18.62
N MET A 233 9.01 12.44 -17.36
CA MET A 233 7.93 11.76 -16.67
C MET A 233 7.89 11.98 -15.16
N ARG A 234 6.75 11.63 -14.58
CA ARG A 234 6.52 11.59 -13.14
C ARG A 234 5.80 10.30 -12.75
N VAL A 235 6.28 9.66 -11.69
CA VAL A 235 5.50 8.66 -10.95
C VAL A 235 4.80 9.38 -9.80
N HIS A 236 3.48 9.51 -9.85
CA HIS A 236 2.65 10.15 -8.84
C HIS A 236 1.84 9.09 -8.10
N SER A 237 2.01 9.00 -6.79
CA SER A 237 1.16 8.12 -5.98
C SER A 237 -0.09 8.93 -5.61
N SER A 238 -1.26 8.37 -5.88
CA SER A 238 -2.56 8.99 -5.62
C SER A 238 -2.67 9.52 -4.18
N CYS A 239 -3.25 10.70 -4.03
CA CYS A 239 -3.57 11.28 -2.74
C CYS A 239 -4.94 11.98 -2.86
N LEU A 240 -6.03 11.31 -2.52
CA LEU A 240 -7.38 11.84 -2.64
C LEU A 240 -7.53 13.21 -1.96
N THR A 241 -7.06 13.30 -0.71
CA THR A 241 -7.14 14.55 0.08
C THR A 241 -6.38 15.69 -0.57
N GLY A 242 -5.22 15.44 -1.18
CA GLY A 242 -4.38 16.48 -1.78
C GLY A 242 -4.75 16.79 -3.23
N ASP A 243 -4.87 15.76 -4.06
CA ASP A 243 -5.05 15.84 -5.50
C ASP A 243 -6.46 16.30 -5.89
N VAL A 244 -7.48 15.91 -5.11
CA VAL A 244 -8.90 16.24 -5.40
C VAL A 244 -9.41 17.35 -4.49
N PHE A 245 -9.14 17.26 -3.19
CA PHE A 245 -9.70 18.18 -2.19
C PHE A 245 -8.76 19.33 -1.77
N GLY A 246 -7.56 19.42 -2.34
CA GLY A 246 -6.65 20.54 -2.10
C GLY A 246 -6.13 20.64 -0.67
N SER A 247 -5.98 19.51 0.03
CA SER A 247 -5.52 19.50 1.43
C SER A 247 -4.17 20.17 1.60
N LEU A 248 -4.10 21.11 2.55
CA LEU A 248 -2.87 21.82 2.93
C LEU A 248 -1.91 20.99 3.80
N ARG A 249 -2.32 19.80 4.28
CA ARG A 249 -1.46 18.90 5.08
C ARG A 249 -0.38 18.21 4.27
N CYS A 250 -0.52 18.20 2.94
CA CYS A 250 0.44 17.57 2.03
C CYS A 250 0.68 18.48 0.82
N ASP A 251 1.70 18.17 0.02
CA ASP A 251 2.06 18.90 -1.20
C ASP A 251 1.71 18.14 -2.49
N CYS A 252 0.86 17.10 -2.41
CA CYS A 252 0.56 16.19 -3.52
C CYS A 252 -0.15 16.91 -4.69
N GLY A 253 -1.23 17.64 -4.41
CA GLY A 253 -2.00 18.31 -5.46
C GLY A 253 -1.19 19.36 -6.21
N GLU A 254 -0.43 20.19 -5.48
CA GLU A 254 0.47 21.19 -6.07
C GLU A 254 1.58 20.54 -6.91
N GLN A 255 2.15 19.40 -6.44
CA GLN A 255 3.13 18.66 -7.23
C GLN A 255 2.53 18.09 -8.52
N LEU A 256 1.29 17.59 -8.49
CA LEU A 256 0.63 17.07 -9.69
C LEU A 256 0.40 18.18 -10.71
N GLU A 257 -0.12 19.33 -10.27
CA GLU A 257 -0.36 20.50 -11.12
C GLU A 257 0.95 21.05 -11.69
N ALA A 258 1.98 21.22 -10.86
CA ALA A 258 3.31 21.65 -11.28
C ALA A 258 3.96 20.66 -12.25
N THR A 259 3.73 19.35 -12.07
CA THR A 259 4.18 18.32 -13.01
C THR A 259 3.56 18.53 -14.38
N ILE A 260 2.24 18.68 -14.46
CA ILE A 260 1.52 18.87 -15.72
C ILE A 260 2.06 20.09 -16.46
N ARG A 261 2.14 21.26 -15.78
CA ARG A 261 2.72 22.47 -16.36
C ARG A 261 4.14 22.28 -16.88
N LYS A 262 4.99 21.63 -16.09
CA LYS A 262 6.40 21.41 -16.44
C LYS A 262 6.55 20.47 -17.64
N LEU A 263 5.78 19.39 -17.70
CA LEU A 263 5.78 18.47 -18.84
C LEU A 263 5.25 19.13 -20.10
N THR A 264 4.19 19.94 -20.00
CA THR A 264 3.68 20.76 -21.12
C THR A 264 4.77 21.72 -21.64
N ALA A 265 5.45 22.44 -20.75
CA ALA A 265 6.54 23.35 -21.11
C ALA A 265 7.75 22.63 -21.75
N MET A 266 7.94 21.35 -21.44
CA MET A 266 8.97 20.49 -22.06
C MET A 266 8.54 19.90 -23.41
N GLY A 267 7.34 20.23 -23.91
CA GLY A 267 6.78 19.73 -25.16
C GLY A 267 6.04 18.39 -25.07
N GLY A 268 5.87 17.85 -23.86
CA GLY A 268 5.15 16.61 -23.60
C GLY A 268 5.87 15.67 -22.63
N GLY A 269 5.15 14.65 -22.15
CA GLY A 269 5.68 13.68 -21.20
C GLY A 269 4.62 12.72 -20.67
N ILE A 270 4.94 12.00 -19.61
CA ILE A 270 4.05 10.99 -19.01
C ILE A 270 3.91 11.21 -17.50
N VAL A 271 2.68 11.19 -16.99
CA VAL A 271 2.41 11.02 -15.56
C VAL A 271 1.83 9.63 -15.35
N LEU A 272 2.52 8.80 -14.57
CA LEU A 272 1.94 7.56 -14.04
C LEU A 272 1.26 7.90 -12.72
N TYR A 273 -0.06 7.86 -12.69
CA TYR A 273 -0.88 8.05 -11.51
C TYR A 273 -1.20 6.68 -10.91
N LEU A 274 -0.45 6.31 -9.88
CA LEU A 274 -0.55 5.00 -9.22
C LEU A 274 -1.57 5.05 -8.09
N ALA A 275 -2.52 4.11 -8.05
CA ALA A 275 -3.52 3.94 -7.01
C ALA A 275 -2.88 3.40 -5.71
N GLN A 276 -2.10 4.24 -5.04
CA GLN A 276 -1.32 3.93 -3.85
C GLN A 276 -1.50 5.02 -2.79
N GLU A 277 -2.74 5.15 -2.31
CA GLU A 277 -3.09 6.09 -1.26
C GLU A 277 -2.34 5.77 0.05
N GLY A 278 -2.01 6.80 0.82
CA GLY A 278 -1.43 6.65 2.15
C GLY A 278 -0.02 6.05 2.16
N ARG A 279 0.72 6.10 1.04
CA ARG A 279 1.97 5.33 0.86
C ARG A 279 1.76 3.81 0.86
N GLY A 280 0.65 3.35 0.27
CA GLY A 280 0.35 1.93 0.09
C GLY A 280 -0.58 1.34 1.16
N ILE A 281 -0.80 2.05 2.28
CA ILE A 281 -1.65 1.56 3.38
C ILE A 281 -3.16 1.76 3.11
N GLY A 282 -3.52 2.46 2.04
CA GLY A 282 -4.89 2.76 1.65
C GLY A 282 -5.49 3.99 2.35
N LEU A 283 -6.66 4.42 1.87
CA LEU A 283 -7.34 5.63 2.36
C LEU A 283 -7.78 5.50 3.82
N THR A 284 -8.39 4.37 4.18
CA THR A 284 -8.90 4.12 5.54
C THR A 284 -7.79 4.28 6.58
N ASN A 285 -6.64 3.63 6.36
CA ASN A 285 -5.51 3.70 7.29
C ASN A 285 -4.78 5.04 7.26
N LYS A 286 -4.74 5.72 6.12
CA LYS A 286 -4.29 7.12 6.06
C LYS A 286 -5.11 8.02 6.99
N LEU A 287 -6.43 7.88 6.98
CA LEU A 287 -7.29 8.67 7.86
C LEU A 287 -7.11 8.31 9.34
N ARG A 288 -6.88 7.02 9.67
CA ARG A 288 -6.47 6.62 11.03
C ARG A 288 -5.15 7.26 11.44
N ALA A 289 -4.14 7.25 10.56
CA ALA A 289 -2.85 7.88 10.81
C ALA A 289 -2.99 9.40 11.00
N TYR A 290 -3.91 10.05 10.29
CA TYR A 290 -4.22 11.47 10.50
C TYR A 290 -4.84 11.71 11.88
N GLY A 291 -5.73 10.84 12.34
CA GLY A 291 -6.29 10.92 13.70
C GLY A 291 -5.21 10.82 14.78
N LEU A 292 -4.21 9.94 14.60
CA LEU A 292 -3.04 9.86 15.48
C LEU A 292 -2.13 11.09 15.39
N GLN A 293 -2.01 11.70 14.21
CA GLN A 293 -1.25 12.93 14.04
C GLN A 293 -1.92 14.13 14.71
N ASP A 294 -3.26 14.17 14.70
CA ASP A 294 -4.03 15.21 15.39
C ASP A 294 -3.84 15.14 16.92
N SER A 295 -3.42 13.99 17.47
CA SER A 295 -3.02 13.84 18.87
C SER A 295 -1.52 14.07 19.14
N GLY A 296 -0.76 14.48 18.12
CA GLY A 296 0.65 14.90 18.24
C GLY A 296 1.70 13.86 17.84
N VAL A 297 1.30 12.69 17.34
CA VAL A 297 2.24 11.67 16.82
C VAL A 297 2.75 12.09 15.44
N ASP A 298 4.05 11.97 15.13
CA ASP A 298 4.52 12.32 13.78
C ASP A 298 4.06 11.33 12.70
N THR A 299 4.11 11.71 11.43
CA THR A 299 3.55 10.90 10.33
C THR A 299 4.20 9.51 10.16
N TYR A 300 5.50 9.37 10.42
CA TYR A 300 6.18 8.07 10.29
C TYR A 300 5.84 7.19 11.48
N ASP A 301 5.84 7.79 12.66
CA ASP A 301 5.49 7.12 13.89
C ASP A 301 4.01 6.71 13.85
N ALA A 302 3.11 7.51 13.26
CA ALA A 302 1.69 7.18 13.10
C ALA A 302 1.46 5.92 12.23
N ASN A 303 2.25 5.71 11.18
CA ASN A 303 2.19 4.47 10.40
C ASN A 303 2.65 3.27 11.24
N ALA A 304 3.78 3.40 11.95
CA ALA A 304 4.29 2.36 12.84
C ALA A 304 3.29 2.05 13.97
N HIS A 305 2.57 3.07 14.48
CA HIS A 305 1.49 2.89 15.44
C HIS A 305 0.36 2.02 14.91
N LEU A 306 0.12 2.00 13.60
CA LEU A 306 -0.88 1.12 12.98
C LEU A 306 -0.27 -0.21 12.51
N GLY A 307 1.01 -0.45 12.79
CA GLY A 307 1.77 -1.61 12.34
C GLY A 307 2.33 -1.50 10.92
N PHE A 308 2.10 -0.43 10.16
CA PHE A 308 2.60 -0.37 8.78
C PHE A 308 4.10 -0.04 8.71
N GLU A 309 4.72 -0.42 7.60
CA GLU A 309 6.02 0.12 7.25
C GLU A 309 5.94 1.64 6.97
N PRO A 310 7.06 2.36 7.10
CA PRO A 310 7.15 3.78 6.72
C PRO A 310 6.64 4.12 5.31
N ASP A 311 6.74 3.16 4.38
CA ASP A 311 6.33 3.28 2.98
C ASP A 311 6.18 1.88 2.33
N GLU A 312 4.95 1.49 2.05
CA GLU A 312 4.56 0.18 1.46
C GLU A 312 4.29 0.26 -0.03
N ARG A 313 4.66 1.37 -0.68
CA ARG A 313 4.48 1.51 -2.13
C ARG A 313 5.39 0.55 -2.88
N ARG A 314 4.82 -0.04 -3.93
CA ARG A 314 5.55 -0.84 -4.91
C ARG A 314 5.65 -0.09 -6.24
N PHE A 315 6.83 -0.04 -6.85
CA PHE A 315 7.05 0.67 -8.12
C PHE A 315 7.30 -0.27 -9.30
N ASP A 316 7.25 -1.59 -9.05
CA ASP A 316 7.16 -2.66 -10.05
C ASP A 316 6.05 -2.39 -11.07
N ILE A 317 4.91 -1.88 -10.60
CA ILE A 317 3.77 -1.55 -11.46
C ILE A 317 4.07 -0.40 -12.42
N ALA A 318 4.92 0.55 -12.03
CA ALA A 318 5.36 1.61 -12.91
C ALA A 318 6.27 1.05 -14.02
N GLY A 319 7.15 0.10 -13.70
CA GLY A 319 7.95 -0.64 -14.68
C GLY A 319 7.08 -1.35 -15.71
N ALA A 320 6.08 -2.11 -15.26
CA ALA A 320 5.14 -2.81 -16.13
C ALA A 320 4.35 -1.86 -17.04
N MET A 321 3.88 -0.71 -16.52
CA MET A 321 3.20 0.31 -17.32
C MET A 321 4.13 0.93 -18.38
N LEU A 322 5.37 1.25 -18.02
CA LEU A 322 6.34 1.83 -18.96
C LEU A 322 6.72 0.83 -20.06
N ALA A 323 6.85 -0.45 -19.73
CA ALA A 323 7.10 -1.51 -20.69
C ALA A 323 5.96 -1.62 -21.73
N ASP A 324 4.69 -1.59 -21.28
CA ASP A 324 3.52 -1.58 -22.19
C ASP A 324 3.50 -0.33 -23.10
N LEU A 325 3.90 0.83 -22.55
CA LEU A 325 4.01 2.07 -23.32
C LEU A 325 5.24 2.12 -24.24
N GLY A 326 6.13 1.13 -24.19
CA GLY A 326 7.35 1.07 -25.00
C GLY A 326 8.45 2.03 -24.55
N VAL A 327 8.40 2.53 -23.31
CA VAL A 327 9.35 3.50 -22.77
C VAL A 327 10.52 2.77 -22.11
N LYS A 328 11.74 3.05 -22.57
CA LYS A 328 12.98 2.43 -22.05
C LYS A 328 13.86 3.36 -21.23
N SER A 329 13.78 4.66 -21.49
CA SER A 329 14.60 5.69 -20.82
C SER A 329 13.77 6.91 -20.47
N VAL A 330 14.09 7.54 -19.34
CA VAL A 330 13.24 8.57 -18.73
C VAL A 330 14.04 9.70 -18.09
N ARG A 331 13.49 10.91 -18.13
CA ARG A 331 13.92 12.04 -17.30
C ARG A 331 12.90 12.21 -16.18
N LEU A 332 13.26 11.77 -14.98
CA LEU A 332 12.31 11.56 -13.89
C LEU A 332 12.17 12.80 -13.00
N LEU A 333 10.95 13.34 -12.93
CA LEU A 333 10.59 14.43 -12.02
C LEU A 333 10.41 13.87 -10.60
N THR A 334 11.43 13.88 -9.74
CA THR A 334 11.35 13.34 -8.38
C THR A 334 12.33 13.96 -7.38
N ASN A 335 11.88 14.05 -6.13
CA ASN A 335 12.73 14.29 -4.96
C ASN A 335 12.91 13.03 -4.10
N ASN A 336 12.31 11.89 -4.49
CA ASN A 336 12.43 10.63 -3.77
C ASN A 336 13.49 9.74 -4.46
N PRO A 337 14.64 9.44 -3.82
CA PRO A 337 15.66 8.54 -4.37
C PRO A 337 15.11 7.13 -4.63
N ARG A 338 14.24 6.61 -3.75
CA ARG A 338 13.66 5.27 -3.91
C ARG A 338 12.92 5.10 -5.24
N LYS A 339 12.28 6.15 -5.75
CA LYS A 339 11.62 6.09 -7.07
C LYS A 339 12.62 5.93 -8.22
N VAL A 340 13.82 6.51 -8.08
CA VAL A 340 14.90 6.35 -9.06
C VAL A 340 15.40 4.90 -9.03
N ASP A 341 15.72 4.41 -7.83
CA ASP A 341 16.29 3.08 -7.64
C ASP A 341 15.31 1.98 -8.03
N SER A 342 14.02 2.11 -7.66
CA SER A 342 13.02 1.13 -8.05
C SER A 342 12.78 1.10 -9.56
N LEU A 343 12.71 2.24 -10.26
CA LEU A 343 12.56 2.21 -11.72
C LEU A 343 13.79 1.58 -12.41
N ARG A 344 14.99 1.82 -11.89
CA ARG A 344 16.21 1.15 -12.39
C ARG A 344 16.17 -0.36 -12.17
N ALA A 345 15.66 -0.81 -11.02
CA ALA A 345 15.48 -2.23 -10.74
C ALA A 345 14.49 -2.91 -11.72
N GLU A 346 13.49 -2.16 -12.20
CA GLU A 346 12.56 -2.60 -13.26
C GLU A 346 13.15 -2.49 -14.69
N GLY A 347 14.45 -2.19 -14.82
CA GLY A 347 15.12 -2.11 -16.12
C GLY A 347 14.87 -0.81 -16.90
N ILE A 348 14.36 0.24 -16.25
CA ILE A 348 14.17 1.57 -16.85
C ILE A 348 15.43 2.41 -16.67
N ASP A 349 15.94 2.96 -17.77
CA ASP A 349 17.10 3.86 -17.75
C ASP A 349 16.71 5.28 -17.30
N VAL A 350 16.95 5.60 -16.03
CA VAL A 350 16.74 6.94 -15.48
C VAL A 350 17.99 7.80 -15.74
N VAL A 351 17.98 8.52 -16.87
CA VAL A 351 19.13 9.29 -17.37
C VAL A 351 19.30 10.65 -16.70
N ASP A 352 18.21 11.21 -16.16
CA ASP A 352 18.21 12.51 -15.52
C ASP A 352 17.15 12.56 -14.41
N ARG A 353 17.45 13.34 -13.36
CA ARG A 353 16.52 13.62 -12.26
C ARG A 353 16.22 15.10 -12.23
N VAL A 354 14.96 15.42 -12.45
CA VAL A 354 14.47 16.80 -12.41
C VAL A 354 13.80 17.07 -11.05
N PRO A 355 14.29 18.01 -10.23
CA PRO A 355 13.63 18.35 -8.97
C PRO A 355 12.21 18.89 -9.18
N LEU A 356 11.33 18.59 -8.22
CA LEU A 356 9.94 19.05 -8.20
C LEU A 356 9.48 19.22 -6.74
N THR A 357 9.24 20.45 -6.34
CA THR A 357 8.78 20.81 -4.98
C THR A 357 7.39 21.45 -5.03
N GLY A 358 6.57 21.19 -4.02
CA GLY A 358 5.38 22.00 -3.75
C GLY A 358 5.70 23.19 -2.85
N GLY A 359 4.67 23.95 -2.50
CA GLY A 359 4.73 25.08 -1.57
C GLY A 359 4.76 24.64 -0.10
N LEU A 360 5.38 25.49 0.71
CA LEU A 360 5.41 25.35 2.17
C LEU A 360 4.19 26.07 2.76
N THR A 361 3.50 25.42 3.68
CA THR A 361 2.43 25.98 4.49
C THR A 361 2.66 25.64 5.95
N ARG A 362 2.02 26.38 6.87
CA ARG A 362 2.03 26.02 8.30
C ARG A 362 1.56 24.59 8.58
N PHE A 363 0.69 24.05 7.72
CA PHE A 363 0.09 22.73 7.89
C PHE A 363 0.97 21.58 7.38
N ASN A 364 1.85 21.83 6.40
CA ASN A 364 2.72 20.80 5.83
C ASN A 364 4.19 20.92 6.25
N ALA A 365 4.59 21.97 6.97
CA ALA A 365 5.97 22.19 7.36
C ALA A 365 6.58 21.00 8.13
N GLN A 366 5.87 20.49 9.14
CA GLN A 366 6.33 19.32 9.90
C GLN A 366 6.39 18.08 9.01
N TYR A 367 5.36 17.81 8.21
CA TYR A 367 5.31 16.68 7.27
C TYR A 367 6.49 16.71 6.29
N LEU A 368 6.80 17.87 5.71
CA LEU A 368 7.89 18.04 4.74
C LEU A 368 9.26 17.89 5.40
N ARG A 369 9.43 18.40 6.63
CA ARG A 369 10.65 18.20 7.43
C ARG A 369 10.88 16.71 7.70
N THR A 370 9.89 16.01 8.23
CA THR A 370 10.01 14.56 8.51
C THR A 370 10.24 13.75 7.24
N LYS A 371 9.69 14.17 6.10
CA LYS A 371 9.91 13.53 4.79
C LYS A 371 11.36 13.65 4.32
N VAL A 372 12.06 14.74 4.62
CA VAL A 372 13.49 14.90 4.36
C VAL A 372 14.31 14.11 5.37
N GLU A 373 14.08 14.33 6.68
CA GLU A 373 14.89 13.78 7.77
C GLU A 373 14.78 12.25 7.89
N LYS A 374 13.55 11.71 7.97
CA LYS A 374 13.31 10.26 8.13
C LYS A 374 13.16 9.54 6.78
N GLY A 375 12.68 10.23 5.75
CA GLY A 375 12.40 9.63 4.44
C GLY A 375 13.57 9.61 3.46
N GLY A 376 14.68 10.28 3.77
CA GLY A 376 15.84 10.40 2.88
C GLY A 376 15.54 11.13 1.58
N HIS A 377 14.48 11.95 1.53
CA HIS A 377 14.16 12.73 0.33
C HIS A 377 15.25 13.76 0.04
N PHE A 378 15.52 14.01 -1.24
CA PHE A 378 16.47 15.02 -1.67
C PHE A 378 16.02 16.43 -1.23
N GLY A 379 16.82 17.10 -0.38
CA GLY A 379 16.83 18.55 -0.21
C GLY A 379 16.63 19.07 1.23
N GLU A 380 17.73 19.43 1.89
CA GLU A 380 17.75 20.39 3.01
C GLU A 380 17.50 21.83 2.52
N ALA A 381 17.85 22.17 1.27
CA ALA A 381 17.90 23.56 0.80
C ALA A 381 16.57 24.16 0.28
N ALA A 382 15.55 23.32 0.01
CA ALA A 382 14.28 23.78 -0.56
C ALA A 382 13.25 24.19 0.50
N TYR A 383 13.35 23.65 1.72
CA TYR A 383 12.39 23.88 2.81
C TYR A 383 12.92 24.83 3.89
N SER A 384 14.24 25.10 3.91
CA SER A 384 14.93 25.88 4.95
C SER A 384 14.89 27.40 4.79
N ARG A 385 14.41 27.95 3.66
CA ARG A 385 14.40 29.40 3.41
C ARG A 385 13.05 30.10 3.67
N GLY A 386 12.10 29.41 4.30
CA GLY A 386 10.74 29.94 4.56
C GLY A 386 10.35 30.01 6.03
N LEU A 387 11.27 29.78 6.96
CA LEU A 387 11.03 29.88 8.40
C LEU A 387 11.92 30.99 8.96
N ASP A 388 11.33 32.10 9.35
CA ASP A 388 11.95 33.09 10.22
C ASP A 388 12.12 32.51 11.64
N GLU A 389 13.16 32.98 12.35
CA GLU A 389 13.63 32.48 13.65
C GLU A 389 12.62 32.62 14.81
N GLN A 390 11.39 33.05 14.55
CA GLN A 390 10.40 33.42 15.56
C GLN A 390 9.05 32.68 15.44
N GLY A 391 8.85 31.83 14.42
CA GLY A 391 7.69 30.93 14.38
C GLY A 391 6.31 31.60 14.26
N GLU A 392 6.25 32.89 13.93
CA GLU A 392 5.00 33.61 13.64
C GLU A 392 4.98 34.03 12.17
N THR A 393 4.11 33.42 11.37
CA THR A 393 3.80 33.89 10.01
C THR A 393 2.39 34.43 9.95
N ASN A 394 2.24 35.64 9.41
CA ASN A 394 0.99 36.35 9.14
C ASN A 394 -0.17 35.46 8.65
N ASP A 395 -1.37 35.77 9.14
CA ASP A 395 -2.64 35.20 8.70
C ASP A 395 -2.77 35.17 7.16
N ASP A 396 -3.25 34.02 6.67
CA ASP A 396 -3.78 33.76 5.32
C ASP A 396 -2.89 33.80 4.06
N ALA A 397 -1.55 33.89 4.14
CA ALA A 397 -0.74 33.96 2.92
C ALA A 397 -0.02 32.64 2.53
N LYS A 398 -0.31 32.17 1.29
CA LYS A 398 0.57 31.28 0.50
C LYS A 398 1.99 31.84 0.49
N ILE A 399 3.00 31.05 0.88
CA ILE A 399 4.40 31.38 0.59
C ILE A 399 4.57 31.21 -0.93
N ALA A 400 4.74 32.31 -1.66
CA ALA A 400 4.86 32.28 -3.12
C ALA A 400 6.02 31.36 -3.59
N PRO A 401 5.90 30.65 -4.73
CA PRO A 401 7.01 29.93 -5.30
C PRO A 401 8.12 30.91 -5.72
N PHE A 402 9.36 30.65 -5.28
CA PHE A 402 10.52 31.49 -5.64
C PHE A 402 10.78 31.47 -7.16
N PRO A 403 11.15 32.61 -7.77
CA PRO A 403 11.52 32.66 -9.17
C PRO A 403 12.82 31.89 -9.41
N VAL A 404 12.80 30.96 -10.37
CA VAL A 404 14.00 30.26 -10.82
C VAL A 404 14.90 31.28 -11.54
N GLY A 405 15.89 31.79 -10.81
CA GLY A 405 16.94 32.62 -11.39
C GLY A 405 17.74 31.82 -12.42
N LYS A 406 17.91 32.40 -13.62
CA LYS A 406 18.85 31.92 -14.64
C LYS A 406 20.25 31.85 -14.03
N VAL A 407 20.84 30.67 -13.96
CA VAL A 407 22.30 30.53 -13.83
C VAL A 407 22.84 30.28 -15.23
N GLY A 408 23.63 31.24 -15.71
CA GLY A 408 24.18 31.25 -17.06
C GLY A 408 25.43 30.38 -17.20
N PHE A 409 25.59 29.97 -18.46
CA PHE A 409 26.65 29.20 -19.13
C PHE A 409 26.71 27.70 -18.85
#